data_AF-A0A7X9HA39-F1
#
_entry.id   AF-A0A7X9HA39-F1
#
_cell.length_a   1.000
_cell.length_b   1.000
_cell.length_c   1.000
_cell.angle_alpha   90.00
_cell.angle_beta   90.00
_cell.angle_gamma   90.00
#
_symmetry.space_group_name_H-M   'P 1'
#
loop_
_entity.id
_entity.type
_entity.pdbx_description
1 polymer ?
#
loop_
_entity_poly.entity_id
_entity_poly.type
_entity_poly.pdbx_seq_one_letter_code
_entity_poly.pdbx_strand_id
1 'polypeptide(L)'
;MKKLILMLLFIPMVIGAATIENPIKSESFTELFEAIIKWITDIAVVIAPLIIVYGGFLHITSAGDPAKSSQGKKVILYAAIGLLVALLAKSLIGILKEIVVI
;
A
#
# COMPACT_ATOMS: atom_id res chain seq x y z
N MET A 1 -19.27 -45.63 -30.88
CA MET A 1 -17.96 -45.65 -30.16
C MET A 1 -17.05 -44.47 -30.51
N LYS A 2 -16.93 -44.02 -31.78
CA LYS A 2 -16.08 -42.85 -32.16
C LYS A 2 -16.44 -41.51 -31.49
N LYS A 3 -17.74 -41.24 -31.24
CA LYS A 3 -18.19 -40.00 -30.58
C LYS A 3 -17.82 -39.94 -29.07
N LEU A 4 -17.69 -41.08 -28.40
CA LEU A 4 -17.29 -41.13 -26.98
C LEU A 4 -15.81 -40.81 -26.80
N ILE A 5 -14.95 -41.29 -27.70
CA ILE A 5 -13.51 -41.01 -27.71
C ILE A 5 -13.20 -39.52 -27.96
N LEU A 6 -13.98 -38.87 -28.84
CA LEU A 6 -13.82 -37.44 -29.12
C LEU A 6 -14.22 -36.55 -27.92
N MET A 7 -15.19 -37.00 -27.12
CA MET A 7 -15.63 -36.30 -25.92
C MET A 7 -14.64 -36.45 -24.75
N LEU A 8 -13.94 -37.59 -24.66
CA LEU A 8 -12.88 -37.85 -23.68
C LEU A 8 -11.62 -36.98 -23.93
N LEU A 9 -11.32 -36.67 -25.19
CA LEU A 9 -10.20 -35.80 -25.58
C LEU A 9 -10.47 -34.30 -25.33
N PHE A 10 -11.72 -33.90 -25.09
CA PHE A 10 -12.10 -32.51 -24.79
C PHE A 10 -12.17 -32.19 -23.29
N ILE A 11 -12.12 -33.22 -22.42
CA ILE A 11 -12.15 -33.06 -20.96
C ILE A 11 -10.97 -32.23 -20.41
N PRO A 12 -9.72 -32.31 -20.92
CA PRO A 12 -8.64 -31.48 -20.39
C PRO A 12 -8.77 -29.99 -20.76
N MET A 13 -9.71 -29.60 -21.63
CA MET A 13 -10.00 -28.19 -21.90
C MET A 13 -11.04 -27.60 -20.92
N VAL A 14 -11.82 -28.44 -20.25
CA VAL A 14 -12.83 -28.01 -19.26
C VAL A 14 -12.29 -28.07 -17.83
N ILE A 15 -11.26 -28.89 -17.58
CA ILE A 15 -10.65 -29.09 -16.27
C ILE A 15 -9.17 -28.71 -16.36
N GLY A 16 -8.84 -27.44 -16.15
CA GLY A 16 -7.43 -27.04 -16.19
C GLY A 16 -7.10 -25.58 -16.39
N ALA A 17 -7.97 -24.66 -16.00
CA ALA A 17 -7.48 -23.38 -15.49
C ALA A 17 -7.85 -23.34 -14.01
N ALA A 18 -7.16 -24.13 -13.19
CA ALA A 18 -6.91 -23.66 -11.83
C ALA A 18 -6.05 -22.42 -12.01
N THR A 19 -6.70 -21.29 -12.27
CA THR A 19 -6.04 -20.01 -12.11
C THR A 19 -5.59 -20.02 -10.66
N ILE A 20 -4.27 -20.05 -10.46
CA ILE A 20 -3.73 -19.60 -9.19
C ILE A 20 -4.25 -18.17 -9.11
N GLU A 21 -5.33 -17.97 -8.35
CA GLU A 21 -5.87 -16.63 -8.11
C GLU A 21 -4.71 -15.87 -7.51
N ASN A 22 -4.15 -14.95 -8.28
CA ASN A 22 -2.95 -14.24 -7.87
C ASN A 22 -3.29 -13.57 -6.53
N PRO A 23 -2.64 -13.93 -5.40
CA PRO A 23 -2.96 -13.34 -4.11
C PRO A 23 -2.67 -11.83 -4.10
N ILE A 24 -1.94 -11.34 -5.11
CA ILE A 24 -1.62 -9.94 -5.36
C ILE A 24 -2.63 -9.29 -6.32
N LYS A 25 -3.45 -10.07 -7.05
CA LYS A 25 -4.40 -9.64 -8.09
C LYS A 25 -3.79 -8.64 -9.09
N SER A 26 -2.49 -8.74 -9.33
CA SER A 26 -1.76 -7.85 -10.24
C SER A 26 -1.43 -8.57 -11.54
N GLU A 27 -2.07 -8.19 -12.64
CA GLU A 27 -1.73 -8.65 -13.99
C GLU A 27 -0.63 -7.78 -14.63
N SER A 28 -0.30 -6.63 -14.00
CA SER A 28 0.70 -5.67 -14.46
C SER A 28 1.66 -5.18 -13.35
N PHE A 29 2.87 -4.78 -13.74
CA PHE A 29 3.86 -4.12 -12.85
C PHE A 29 3.27 -2.92 -12.12
N THR A 30 2.35 -2.19 -12.76
CA THR A 30 1.63 -1.05 -12.17
C THR A 30 0.78 -1.47 -10.98
N GLU A 31 0.04 -2.56 -11.08
CA GLU A 31 -0.85 -3.03 -10.01
C GLU A 31 -0.07 -3.59 -8.82
N LEU A 32 1.07 -4.24 -9.08
CA LEU A 32 2.00 -4.65 -8.02
C LEU A 32 2.53 -3.42 -7.25
N PHE A 33 2.91 -2.36 -7.98
CA PHE A 33 3.40 -1.13 -7.38
C PHE A 33 2.32 -0.43 -6.55
N GLU A 34 1.08 -0.39 -7.04
CA GLU A 34 -0.06 0.13 -6.28
C GLU A 34 -0.34 -0.67 -5.02
N ALA A 35 -0.28 -2.00 -5.08
CA ALA A 35 -0.47 -2.87 -3.92
C ALA A 35 0.60 -2.62 -2.83
N ILE A 36 1.86 -2.44 -3.24
CA ILE A 36 2.96 -2.10 -2.34
C ILE A 36 2.73 -0.72 -1.70
N ILE A 37 2.41 0.30 -2.50
CA ILE A 37 2.14 1.66 -1.99
C ILE A 37 0.97 1.64 -1.01
N LYS A 38 -0.11 0.92 -1.33
CA LYS A 38 -1.26 0.79 -0.44
C LYS A 38 -0.85 0.15 0.87
N TRP A 39 -0.09 -0.94 0.84
CA TRP A 39 0.38 -1.63 2.03
C TRP A 39 1.26 -0.73 2.92
N ILE A 40 2.21 0.00 2.32
CA ILE A 40 3.06 0.97 3.03
C ILE A 40 2.21 2.08 3.65
N THR A 41 1.21 2.57 2.91
CA THR A 41 0.32 3.65 3.38
C THR A 41 -0.53 3.20 4.56
N ASP A 42 -1.10 1.99 4.50
CA ASP A 42 -1.89 1.43 5.61
C ASP A 42 -1.05 1.31 6.89
N ILE A 43 0.20 0.87 6.77
CA ILE A 43 1.14 0.82 7.91
C ILE A 43 1.49 2.22 8.40
N ALA A 44 1.77 3.16 7.48
CA ALA A 44 2.13 4.53 7.83
C ALA A 44 1.01 5.24 8.60
N VAL A 45 -0.26 5.01 8.25
CA VAL A 45 -1.42 5.60 8.95
C VAL A 45 -1.49 5.13 10.40
N VAL A 46 -1.13 3.88 10.69
CA VAL A 46 -1.13 3.34 12.07
C VAL A 46 0.11 3.80 12.85
N ILE A 47 1.28 3.84 12.22
CA ILE A 47 2.55 4.16 12.89
C ILE A 47 2.73 5.67 13.10
N ALA A 48 2.27 6.51 12.17
CA ALA A 48 2.45 7.96 12.24
C ALA A 48 1.95 8.60 13.56
N PRO A 49 0.75 8.30 14.09
CA PRO A 49 0.32 8.86 15.37
C PRO A 49 1.23 8.42 16.53
N LEU A 50 1.80 7.21 16.50
CA LEU A 50 2.76 6.77 17.53
C LEU A 50 4.05 7.62 17.49
N ILE A 51 4.56 7.92 16.29
CA ILE A 51 5.74 8.76 16.11
C ILE A 51 5.46 10.21 16.55
N ILE A 52 4.27 10.73 16.23
CA ILE A 52 3.86 12.08 16.66
C ILE A 52 3.78 12.16 18.19
N VAL A 53 3.20 11.15 18.84
CA VAL A 53 3.15 11.07 20.31
C VAL A 53 4.56 11.01 20.89
N TYR A 54 5.44 10.17 20.35
CA TYR A 54 6.84 10.08 20.78
C TYR A 54 7.59 11.41 20.62
N GLY A 55 7.43 12.08 19.47
CA GLY A 55 8.02 13.40 19.23
C GLY A 55 7.46 14.47 20.16
N GLY A 56 6.17 14.39 20.49
CA GLY A 56 5.49 15.24 21.48
C GLY A 56 6.03 15.05 22.89
N PHE A 57 6.19 13.79 23.32
CA PHE A 57 6.84 13.47 24.59
C PHE A 57 8.25 14.02 24.64
N LEU A 58 9.08 13.75 23.61
CA LEU A 58 10.44 14.24 23.54
C LEU A 58 10.49 15.77 23.64
N HIS A 59 9.56 16.47 22.98
CA HIS A 59 9.46 17.92 23.03
C HIS A 59 9.09 18.43 24.44
N ILE A 60 8.08 17.84 25.08
CA ILE A 60 7.60 18.24 26.41
C ILE A 60 8.62 17.91 27.51
N THR A 61 9.29 16.75 27.44
CA THR A 61 10.27 16.29 28.43
C THR A 61 11.66 16.93 28.26
N SER A 62 11.81 17.92 27.40
CA SER A 62 13.11 18.53 27.09
C SER A 62 13.74 19.26 28.28
N ALA A 63 12.98 19.62 29.32
CA ALA A 63 13.47 20.23 30.57
C ALA A 63 14.44 21.43 30.37
N GLY A 64 14.32 22.17 29.27
CA GLY A 64 15.18 23.31 28.92
C GLY A 64 16.37 22.97 28.00
N ASP A 65 16.61 21.71 27.64
CA ASP A 65 17.60 21.29 26.66
C ASP A 65 17.14 21.67 25.23
N PRO A 66 17.84 22.62 24.55
CA PRO A 66 17.47 23.05 23.20
C PRO A 66 17.57 21.91 22.17
N ALA A 67 18.45 20.95 22.38
CA ALA A 67 18.68 19.85 21.45
C ALA A 67 17.48 18.91 21.41
N LYS A 68 16.98 18.49 22.58
CA LYS A 68 15.79 17.61 22.70
C LYS A 68 14.53 18.30 22.21
N SER A 69 14.40 19.60 22.51
CA SER A 69 13.25 20.40 22.08
C SER A 69 13.20 20.54 20.55
N SER A 70 14.35 20.82 19.93
CA SER A 70 14.49 20.87 18.47
C SER A 70 14.26 19.51 17.83
N GLN A 71 14.77 18.43 18.43
CA GLN A 71 14.60 17.07 17.93
C GLN A 71 13.12 16.66 17.95
N GLY A 72 12.38 16.90 19.03
CA GLY A 72 10.95 16.60 19.12
C GLY A 72 10.14 17.30 18.04
N LYS A 73 10.41 18.59 17.78
CA LYS A 73 9.77 19.33 16.68
C LYS A 73 10.08 18.73 15.31
N LYS A 74 11.35 18.38 15.05
CA LYS A 74 11.76 17.75 13.77
C LYS A 74 11.07 16.41 13.56
N VAL A 75 10.98 15.58 14.59
CA VAL A 75 10.30 14.28 14.54
C VAL A 75 8.83 14.46 14.16
N ILE A 76 8.13 15.39 14.81
CA ILE A 76 6.72 15.69 14.48
C ILE A 76 6.60 16.22 13.05
N LEU A 77 7.50 17.11 12.63
CA LEU A 77 7.50 17.69 11.27
C LEU A 77 7.70 16.61 10.20
N TYR A 78 8.65 15.69 10.39
CA TYR A 78 8.88 14.60 9.46
C TYR A 78 7.73 13.59 9.44
N ALA A 79 7.10 13.31 10.59
CA ALA A 79 5.90 12.48 10.63
C ALA A 79 4.73 13.12 9.87
N ALA A 80 4.55 14.44 10.02
CA ALA A 80 3.53 15.20 9.29
C ALA A 80 3.79 15.24 7.78
N ILE A 81 5.04 15.45 7.36
CA ILE A 81 5.45 15.40 5.94
C ILE A 81 5.21 14.01 5.37
N GLY A 82 5.57 12.94 6.09
CA GLY A 82 5.36 11.56 5.65
C GLY A 82 3.87 11.24 5.42
N LEU A 83 3.00 11.67 6.34
CA LEU A 83 1.54 11.55 6.18
C LEU A 83 1.04 12.37 4.99
N LEU A 84 1.50 13.61 4.84
CA LEU A 84 1.12 14.47 3.73
C LEU A 84 1.46 13.82 2.38
N VAL A 85 2.67 13.29 2.24
CA VAL A 85 3.13 12.60 1.02
C VAL A 85 2.29 11.35 0.74
N ALA A 86 1.98 10.55 1.77
CA ALA A 86 1.13 9.37 1.61
C ALA A 86 -0.28 9.72 1.12
N LEU A 87 -0.87 10.80 1.65
CA LEU A 87 -2.18 11.30 1.21
C LEU A 87 -2.14 11.81 -0.24
N LEU A 88 -1.09 12.54 -0.62
CA LEU A 88 -0.90 13.04 -1.97
C LEU A 88 -0.71 11.91 -2.99
N ALA A 89 0.06 10.88 -2.63
CA ALA A 89 0.26 9.70 -3.48
C ALA A 89 -1.07 8.98 -3.77
N LYS A 90 -1.91 8.78 -2.75
CA LYS A 90 -3.23 8.16 -2.91
C LYS A 90 -4.17 9.01 -3.78
N SER A 91 -4.14 10.33 -3.62
CA SER A 91 -4.92 11.26 -4.42
C SER A 91 -4.54 11.18 -5.91
N LEU A 92 -3.24 11.16 -6.21
CA LEU A 92 -2.74 11.09 -7.58
C LEU A 92 -3.15 9.78 -8.27
N ILE A 93 -3.04 8.64 -7.58
CA ILE A 93 -3.47 7.33 -8.11
C ILE A 93 -4.98 7.33 -8.38
N GLY A 94 -5.78 7.94 -7.50
CA GLY A 94 -7.23 8.08 -7.70
C GLY A 94 -7.56 8.81 -8.99
N ILE A 95 -6.89 9.94 -9.25
CA ILE A 95 -7.09 10.73 -10.47
C ILE A 95 -6.64 9.96 -11.72
N LEU A 96 -5.50 9.27 -11.66
CA LEU A 96 -5.01 8.47 -12.79
C LEU A 96 -5.95 7.31 -13.15
N LYS A 97 -6.53 6.65 -12.15
CA LYS A 97 -7.55 5.61 -12.38
C LYS A 97 -8.79 6.19 -13.03
N GLU A 98 -9.25 7.35 -12.58
CA GLU A 98 -10.41 8.00 -13.16
C GLU A 98 -10.17 8.40 -14.63
N ILE A 99 -8.95 8.85 -14.97
CA ILE A 99 -8.59 9.21 -16.36
C ILE A 99 -8.41 7.98 -17.27
N VAL A 100 -7.83 6.87 -16.77
CA VAL A 100 -7.55 5.66 -17.57
C VAL A 100 -8.79 4.77 -17.73
N VAL A 101 -9.77 4.87 -16.83
CA VAL A 101 -11.03 4.10 -16.87
C VAL A 101 -12.09 4.76 -17.76
N ILE A 102 -11.84 5.98 -18.27
CA ILE A 102 -12.61 6.62 -19.35
C ILE A 102 -12.05 6.20 -20.71
#